data_AF-A0A352MCQ7-F1
#
_entry.id   AF-A0A352MCQ7-F1
#
_cell.length_a   1.000
_cell.length_b   1.000
_cell.length_c   1.000
_cell.angle_alpha   90.00
_cell.angle_beta   90.00
_cell.angle_gamma   90.00
#
_symmetry.space_group_name_H-M   'P 1'
#
loop_
_entity.id
_entity.type
_entity.pdbx_description
1 polymer ?
#
loop_
_entity_poly.entity_id
_entity_poly.type
_entity_poly.pdbx_seq_one_letter_code
_entity_poly.pdbx_strand_id
1 'polypeptide(L)'
;MKKFLLWVLAFLITIGAAYYQRKTGPTYPKMVNINLNDMPYEIKLVRSLGLDERPEVKLKITDNTIKATLWYKKFKTNDEYASSEFMYKVYPVNSFVMNKVFRITEESGFFAEIPQQPPAGKLQYYIELTDSKGTTTISKESPVVIRFKGAVPAYILTPHILLMFVAMLFSTLAGLMAIVKYPLYRKYSVWTLVTFIAGGLILGPLVQKYAFGDFWTGVPFGWDLTDNKTLIAFLFWTLAV
;
A
#
# COMPACT_ATOMS: atom_id res chain seq x y z
N MET A 1 24.16 -27.89 9.04
CA MET A 1 23.75 -26.88 10.04
C MET A 1 23.95 -25.44 9.57
N LYS A 2 25.17 -25.01 9.20
CA LYS A 2 25.45 -23.62 8.73
C LYS A 2 24.51 -23.14 7.59
N LYS A 3 24.31 -23.96 6.55
CA LYS A 3 23.40 -23.64 5.45
C LYS A 3 21.96 -23.37 5.92
N PHE A 4 21.40 -24.27 6.75
CA PHE A 4 20.04 -24.14 7.24
C PHE A 4 19.85 -22.85 8.06
N LEU A 5 20.82 -22.53 8.93
CA LEU A 5 20.79 -21.30 9.71
C LEU A 5 20.79 -20.04 8.82
N LEU A 6 21.60 -20.01 7.76
CA LEU A 6 21.63 -18.89 6.81
C LEU A 6 20.29 -18.72 6.08
N TRP A 7 19.63 -19.82 5.72
CA TRP A 7 18.30 -19.79 5.11
C TRP A 7 17.22 -19.26 6.07
N VAL A 8 17.22 -19.73 7.32
CA VAL A 8 16.29 -19.25 8.34
C VAL A 8 16.50 -17.76 8.59
N LEU A 9 17.76 -17.34 8.74
CA LEU A 9 18.09 -15.93 8.97
C LEU A 9 17.70 -15.06 7.78
N ALA A 10 18.01 -15.49 6.55
CA ALA A 10 17.61 -14.79 5.34
C ALA A 10 16.08 -14.61 5.28
N PHE A 11 15.34 -15.69 5.54
CA PHE A 11 13.88 -15.67 5.56
C PHE A 11 13.31 -14.69 6.60
N LEU A 12 13.82 -14.73 7.83
CA LEU A 12 13.38 -13.81 8.89
C LEU A 12 13.67 -12.35 8.53
N ILE A 13 14.85 -12.06 7.98
CA ILE A 13 15.21 -10.71 7.52
C ILE A 13 14.29 -10.26 6.39
N THR A 14 14.05 -11.11 5.38
CA THR A 14 13.19 -10.78 4.25
C THR A 14 11.75 -10.51 4.70
N ILE A 15 11.17 -11.35 5.56
CA ILE A 15 9.83 -11.12 6.10
C ILE A 15 9.78 -9.86 6.96
N GLY A 16 10.78 -9.65 7.83
CA GLY A 16 10.88 -8.45 8.65
C GLY A 16 10.92 -7.18 7.81
N ALA A 17 11.74 -7.17 6.75
CA ALA A 17 11.84 -6.07 5.80
C ALA A 17 10.52 -5.83 5.05
N ALA A 18 9.87 -6.88 4.56
CA ALA A 18 8.58 -6.78 3.87
C ALA A 18 7.47 -6.23 4.78
N TYR A 19 7.43 -6.68 6.04
CA TYR A 19 6.51 -6.16 7.04
C TYR A 19 6.77 -4.67 7.34
N TYR A 20 8.04 -4.31 7.57
CA TYR A 20 8.44 -2.93 7.82
C TYR A 20 8.07 -2.01 6.64
N GLN A 21 8.36 -2.41 5.41
CA GLN A 21 8.03 -1.66 4.20
C GLN A 21 6.52 -1.48 4.07
N ARG A 22 5.71 -2.49 4.40
CA ARG A 22 4.25 -2.38 4.33
C ARG A 22 3.69 -1.43 5.39
N LYS A 23 4.25 -1.43 6.61
CA LYS A 23 3.78 -0.57 7.70
C LYS A 23 4.20 0.88 7.54
N THR A 24 5.38 1.13 6.99
CA THR A 24 5.91 2.48 6.74
C THR A 24 5.54 3.04 5.37
N GLY A 25 4.93 2.21 4.52
CA GLY A 25 4.53 2.58 3.17
C GLY A 25 3.48 3.70 3.15
N PRO A 26 3.48 4.55 2.10
CA PRO A 26 2.56 5.69 1.99
C PRO A 26 1.09 5.28 1.85
N THR A 27 0.83 4.02 1.48
CA THR A 27 -0.51 3.46 1.33
C THR A 27 -1.03 2.79 2.60
N TYR A 28 -0.22 2.68 3.66
CA TYR A 28 -0.68 2.14 4.92
C TYR A 28 -1.69 3.11 5.57
N PRO A 29 -2.88 2.64 5.99
CA PRO A 29 -3.91 3.52 6.56
C PRO A 29 -3.38 4.31 7.76
N LYS A 30 -3.81 5.58 7.88
CA LYS A 30 -3.51 6.38 9.08
C LYS A 30 -4.48 5.96 10.18
N MET A 31 -3.93 5.49 11.28
CA MET A 31 -4.69 5.13 12.48
C MET A 31 -4.84 6.37 13.36
N VAL A 32 -6.06 6.68 13.80
CA VAL A 32 -6.34 7.78 14.73
C VAL A 32 -7.25 7.27 15.84
N ASN A 33 -6.81 7.43 17.08
CA ASN A 33 -7.65 7.15 18.25
C ASN A 33 -8.36 8.42 18.66
N ILE A 34 -9.68 8.34 18.81
CA ILE A 34 -10.51 9.44 19.29
C ILE A 34 -11.50 8.91 20.32
N ASN A 35 -11.99 9.79 21.18
CA ASN A 35 -13.11 9.49 22.05
C ASN A 35 -14.34 10.24 21.54
N LEU A 36 -15.43 9.53 21.32
CA LEU A 36 -16.73 10.08 20.91
C LEU A 36 -17.79 9.58 21.88
N ASN A 37 -18.61 10.47 22.44
CA ASN A 37 -19.60 10.11 23.47
C ASN A 37 -18.98 9.22 24.59
N ASP A 38 -17.77 9.56 25.06
CA ASP A 38 -16.98 8.80 26.06
C ASP A 38 -16.56 7.37 25.67
N MET A 39 -16.77 6.97 24.42
CA MET A 39 -16.29 5.70 23.90
C MET A 39 -15.06 5.88 23.02
N PRO A 40 -14.00 5.07 23.23
CA PRO A 40 -12.82 5.10 22.38
C PRO A 40 -13.09 4.42 21.03
N TYR A 41 -12.77 5.13 19.95
CA TYR A 41 -12.82 4.63 18.58
C TYR A 41 -11.45 4.69 17.93
N GLU A 42 -11.03 3.58 17.33
CA GLU A 42 -9.86 3.53 16.45
C GLU A 42 -10.31 3.69 14.99
N ILE A 43 -10.06 4.87 14.42
CA ILE A 43 -10.43 5.22 13.05
C ILE A 43 -9.29 4.89 12.09
N LYS A 44 -9.64 4.17 11.01
CA LYS A 44 -8.75 3.85 9.89
C LYS A 44 -8.99 4.79 8.73
N LEU A 45 -8.09 5.73 8.50
CA LEU A 45 -8.15 6.66 7.39
C LEU A 45 -7.39 6.10 6.19
N VAL A 46 -8.11 5.79 5.11
CA VAL A 46 -7.55 5.24 3.87
C VAL A 46 -6.60 6.24 3.20
N ARG A 47 -5.53 5.70 2.58
CA ARG A 47 -4.50 6.46 1.84
C ARG A 47 -4.31 6.02 0.38
N SER A 48 -5.06 5.02 -0.04
CA SER A 48 -5.04 4.48 -1.40
C SER A 48 -6.42 3.98 -1.74
N LEU A 49 -6.86 4.21 -2.97
CA LEU A 49 -8.09 3.64 -3.53
C LEU A 49 -7.81 3.13 -4.95
N GLY A 50 -8.35 1.96 -5.26
CA GLY A 50 -8.37 1.40 -6.60
C GLY A 50 -9.44 2.08 -7.47
N LEU A 51 -9.26 2.11 -8.79
CA LEU A 51 -10.30 2.57 -9.71
C LEU A 51 -11.45 1.56 -9.88
N ASP A 52 -11.20 0.31 -9.50
CA ASP A 52 -12.15 -0.79 -9.40
C ASP A 52 -12.87 -0.86 -8.04
N GLU A 53 -12.46 0.00 -7.09
CA GLU A 53 -13.09 0.15 -5.78
C GLU A 53 -14.09 1.31 -5.80
N ARG A 54 -14.99 1.34 -4.82
CA ARG A 54 -15.87 2.49 -4.62
C ARG A 54 -15.05 3.67 -4.14
N PRO A 55 -15.22 4.87 -4.71
CA PRO A 55 -14.48 6.05 -4.29
C PRO A 55 -15.10 6.62 -3.00
N GLU A 56 -15.04 5.83 -1.92
CA GLU A 56 -15.64 6.15 -0.63
C GLU A 56 -14.59 6.05 0.48
N VAL A 57 -14.68 6.94 1.47
CA VAL A 57 -13.97 6.82 2.74
C VAL A 57 -14.91 6.17 3.75
N LYS A 58 -14.43 5.13 4.43
CA LYS A 58 -15.18 4.40 5.44
C LYS A 58 -14.74 4.78 6.85
N LEU A 59 -15.72 5.06 7.71
CA LEU A 59 -15.55 5.12 9.17
C LEU A 59 -16.28 3.96 9.82
N LYS A 60 -15.54 3.16 10.60
CA LYS A 60 -16.10 2.04 11.37
C LYS A 60 -16.67 2.55 12.70
N ILE A 61 -17.71 3.35 12.61
CA ILE A 61 -18.47 3.88 13.75
C ILE A 61 -19.86 3.25 13.70
N THR A 62 -20.36 2.77 14.84
CA THR A 62 -21.66 2.10 14.96
C THR A 62 -22.72 2.98 15.60
N ASP A 63 -22.33 4.12 16.18
CA ASP A 63 -23.24 5.09 16.78
C ASP A 63 -23.83 6.00 15.70
N ASN A 64 -25.13 5.84 15.45
CA ASN A 64 -25.86 6.58 14.42
C ASN A 64 -26.22 8.02 14.83
N THR A 65 -25.96 8.40 16.08
CA THR A 65 -26.19 9.79 16.54
C THR A 65 -25.08 10.74 16.09
N ILE A 66 -23.94 10.19 15.71
CA ILE A 66 -22.75 10.94 15.32
C ILE A 66 -22.90 11.40 13.88
N LYS A 67 -22.80 12.71 13.67
CA LYS A 67 -22.73 13.29 12.33
C LYS A 67 -21.27 13.41 11.93
N ALA A 68 -20.97 13.07 10.69
CA ALA A 68 -19.62 13.12 10.18
C ALA A 68 -19.59 13.79 8.81
N THR A 69 -18.62 14.67 8.61
CA THR A 69 -18.40 15.38 7.35
C THR A 69 -16.96 15.18 6.91
N LEU A 70 -16.80 14.75 5.66
CA LEU A 70 -15.51 14.65 4.99
C LEU A 70 -15.25 15.91 4.20
N TRP A 71 -14.12 16.57 4.47
CA TRP A 71 -13.66 17.72 3.70
C TRP A 71 -12.49 17.31 2.83
N TYR A 72 -12.58 17.52 1.52
CA TYR A 72 -11.54 17.09 0.58
C TYR A 72 -11.24 18.14 -0.49
N LYS A 73 -10.04 18.04 -1.06
CA LYS A 73 -9.65 18.76 -2.27
C LYS A 73 -8.53 18.06 -3.02
N LYS A 74 -8.19 18.56 -4.21
CA LYS A 74 -7.03 18.07 -4.96
C LYS A 74 -5.74 18.34 -4.18
N PHE A 75 -4.83 17.37 -4.19
CA PHE A 75 -3.58 17.48 -3.47
C PHE A 75 -2.69 18.57 -4.09
N LYS A 76 -2.10 19.44 -3.25
CA LYS A 76 -1.25 20.57 -3.68
C LYS A 76 -1.94 21.56 -4.64
N THR A 77 -3.25 21.76 -4.50
CA THR A 77 -3.95 22.86 -5.17
C THR A 77 -4.42 23.92 -4.17
N ASN A 78 -4.64 25.13 -4.68
CA ASN A 78 -5.23 26.24 -3.92
C ASN A 78 -6.76 26.21 -3.93
N ASP A 79 -7.35 25.12 -4.42
CA ASP A 79 -8.80 24.93 -4.43
C ASP A 79 -9.35 24.98 -2.99
N GLU A 80 -10.59 25.44 -2.87
CA GLU A 80 -11.36 25.33 -1.64
C GLU A 80 -11.72 23.87 -1.36
N TYR A 81 -11.94 23.56 -0.08
CA TYR A 81 -12.38 22.23 0.31
C TYR A 81 -13.85 22.05 -0.02
N ALA A 82 -14.15 21.00 -0.79
CA ALA A 82 -15.50 20.49 -0.92
C ALA A 82 -15.84 19.58 0.26
N SER A 83 -17.12 19.47 0.61
CA SER A 83 -17.61 18.58 1.66
C SER A 83 -18.39 17.40 1.07
N SER A 84 -18.43 16.31 1.83
CA SER A 84 -19.24 15.12 1.58
C SER A 84 -19.71 14.59 2.92
N GLU A 85 -21.01 14.39 3.08
CA GLU A 85 -21.57 13.86 4.31
C GLU A 85 -21.38 12.34 4.37
N PHE A 86 -21.05 11.85 5.56
CA PHE A 86 -21.01 10.42 5.80
C PHE A 86 -22.43 9.89 6.01
N MET A 87 -22.80 8.86 5.25
CA MET A 87 -24.06 8.16 5.41
C MET A 87 -23.80 6.74 5.93
N TYR A 88 -24.60 6.30 6.89
CA TYR A 88 -24.57 4.91 7.33
C TYR A 88 -25.09 4.02 6.19
N LYS A 89 -24.25 3.11 5.69
CA LYS A 89 -24.62 2.16 4.65
C LYS A 89 -24.19 0.75 5.08
N VAL A 90 -24.91 -0.24 4.56
CA VAL A 90 -24.56 -1.66 4.69
C VAL A 90 -24.39 -2.22 3.30
N TYR A 91 -23.24 -2.83 3.05
CA TYR A 91 -22.91 -3.37 1.75
C TYR A 91 -22.69 -4.88 1.81
N PRO A 92 -23.20 -5.66 0.84
CA PRO A 92 -22.93 -7.08 0.78
C PRO A 92 -21.45 -7.32 0.40
N VAL A 93 -20.82 -8.28 1.06
CA VAL A 93 -19.46 -8.71 0.77
C VAL A 93 -19.51 -9.84 -0.24
N ASN A 94 -19.17 -9.52 -1.50
CA ASN A 94 -19.16 -10.49 -2.60
C ASN A 94 -17.79 -11.17 -2.74
N SER A 95 -17.31 -11.81 -1.67
CA SER A 95 -16.04 -12.56 -1.68
C SER A 95 -16.25 -13.97 -1.17
N PHE A 96 -15.95 -14.96 -2.03
CA PHE A 96 -16.06 -16.39 -1.68
C PHE A 96 -15.30 -16.74 -0.41
N VAL A 97 -14.08 -16.21 -0.27
CA VAL A 97 -13.23 -16.46 0.89
C VAL A 97 -13.82 -15.81 2.14
N MET A 98 -14.27 -14.55 2.05
CA MET A 98 -14.87 -13.86 3.21
C MET A 98 -16.17 -14.51 3.69
N ASN A 99 -17.02 -14.92 2.75
CA ASN A 99 -18.31 -15.52 3.08
C ASN A 99 -18.14 -16.93 3.66
N LYS A 100 -17.29 -17.77 3.03
CA LYS A 100 -17.20 -19.19 3.39
C LYS A 100 -16.22 -19.47 4.54
N VAL A 101 -15.10 -18.74 4.60
CA VAL A 101 -14.06 -18.98 5.61
C VAL A 101 -14.28 -18.12 6.84
N PHE A 102 -14.56 -16.83 6.64
CA PHE A 102 -14.65 -15.85 7.73
C PHE A 102 -16.10 -15.53 8.16
N ARG A 103 -17.12 -16.04 7.44
CA ARG A 103 -18.55 -15.79 7.69
C ARG A 103 -18.90 -14.29 7.74
N ILE A 104 -18.18 -13.46 7.01
CA ILE A 104 -18.44 -12.03 6.90
C ILE A 104 -19.18 -11.80 5.59
N THR A 105 -20.49 -11.61 5.69
CA THR A 105 -21.41 -11.43 4.55
C THR A 105 -21.72 -9.97 4.26
N GLU A 106 -21.51 -9.09 5.23
CA GLU A 106 -21.87 -7.68 5.14
C GLU A 106 -20.79 -6.79 5.75
N GLU A 107 -20.65 -5.60 5.20
CA GLU A 107 -19.81 -4.54 5.71
C GLU A 107 -20.67 -3.31 6.00
N SER A 108 -20.78 -2.97 7.29
CA SER A 108 -21.47 -1.78 7.76
C SER A 108 -20.50 -0.69 8.23
N GLY A 109 -20.97 0.55 8.15
CA GLY A 109 -20.26 1.72 8.63
C GLY A 109 -20.78 3.00 8.00
N PHE A 110 -20.12 4.09 8.33
CA PHE A 110 -20.34 5.39 7.72
C PHE A 110 -19.45 5.54 6.48
N PHE A 111 -20.05 5.92 5.36
CA PHE A 111 -19.36 6.09 4.08
C PHE A 111 -19.59 7.50 3.54
N ALA A 112 -18.51 8.18 3.16
CA ALA A 112 -18.55 9.45 2.45
C ALA A 112 -17.92 9.28 1.06
N GLU A 113 -18.64 9.73 0.03
CA GLU A 113 -18.17 9.66 -1.35
C GLU A 113 -17.14 10.76 -1.63
N ILE A 114 -16.14 10.44 -2.46
CA ILE A 114 -15.15 11.39 -2.97
C ILE A 114 -15.08 11.28 -4.49
N PRO A 115 -14.73 12.35 -5.22
CA PRO A 115 -14.62 12.29 -6.66
C PRO A 115 -13.46 11.39 -7.07
N GLN A 116 -13.76 10.37 -7.87
CA GLN A 116 -12.74 9.50 -8.43
C GLN A 116 -11.75 10.31 -9.28
N GLN A 117 -10.45 10.06 -9.10
CA GLN A 117 -9.38 10.72 -9.85
C GLN A 117 -8.76 9.74 -10.86
N PRO A 118 -8.13 10.24 -11.94
CA PRO A 118 -7.34 9.38 -12.84
C PRO A 118 -6.20 8.66 -12.10
N PRO A 119 -5.60 7.61 -12.71
CA PRO A 119 -4.42 6.95 -12.15
C PRO A 119 -3.34 7.95 -11.74
N ALA A 120 -2.67 7.68 -10.61
CA ALA A 120 -1.69 8.57 -9.98
C ALA A 120 -2.24 9.91 -9.42
N GLY A 121 -3.53 10.21 -9.65
CA GLY A 121 -4.23 11.33 -9.03
C GLY A 121 -4.21 11.25 -7.51
N LYS A 122 -4.22 12.42 -6.86
CA LYS A 122 -4.17 12.52 -5.40
C LYS A 122 -5.20 13.52 -4.90
N LEU A 123 -5.92 13.13 -3.85
CA LEU A 123 -6.76 14.02 -3.06
C LEU A 123 -6.17 14.11 -1.65
N GLN A 124 -6.40 15.24 -1.00
CA GLN A 124 -6.19 15.38 0.43
C GLN A 124 -7.52 15.60 1.12
N TYR A 125 -7.69 15.05 2.32
CA TYR A 125 -8.91 15.18 3.08
C TYR A 125 -8.65 15.23 4.58
N TYR A 126 -9.61 15.80 5.30
CA TYR A 126 -9.74 15.73 6.75
C TYR A 126 -11.21 15.45 7.10
N ILE A 127 -11.49 15.13 8.36
CA ILE A 127 -12.83 14.74 8.79
C ILE A 127 -13.23 15.61 9.98
N GLU A 128 -14.49 16.01 10.03
CA GLU A 128 -15.12 16.61 11.19
C GLU A 128 -16.21 15.65 11.70
N LEU A 129 -16.19 15.37 13.00
CA LEU A 129 -17.16 14.51 13.67
C LEU A 129 -17.88 15.34 14.72
N THR A 130 -19.20 15.33 14.70
CA THR A 130 -20.05 16.03 15.66
C THR A 130 -20.82 15.01 16.47
N ASP A 131 -20.61 15.04 17.78
CA ASP A 131 -21.30 14.21 18.77
C ASP A 131 -22.13 15.08 19.73
N SER A 132 -22.61 14.49 20.83
CA SER A 132 -23.40 15.23 21.84
C SER A 132 -22.61 16.30 22.61
N LYS A 133 -21.28 16.25 22.58
CA LYS A 133 -20.37 17.11 23.34
C LYS A 133 -19.72 18.20 22.49
N GLY A 134 -19.72 18.04 21.17
CA GLY A 134 -19.28 19.07 20.23
C GLY A 134 -18.70 18.50 18.95
N THR A 135 -17.95 19.35 18.23
CA THR A 135 -17.30 18.97 16.97
C THR A 135 -15.82 18.73 17.19
N THR A 136 -15.36 17.52 16.89
CA THR A 136 -13.95 17.13 16.87
C THR A 136 -13.45 17.07 15.44
N THR A 137 -12.34 17.76 15.16
CA THR A 137 -11.71 17.76 13.84
C THR A 137 -10.52 16.81 13.82
N ILE A 138 -10.42 15.98 12.79
CA ILE A 138 -9.38 14.96 12.63
C ILE A 138 -8.52 15.30 11.43
N SER A 139 -7.21 15.42 11.65
CA SER A 139 -6.20 15.57 10.60
C SER A 139 -6.35 16.85 9.74
N LYS A 140 -6.87 17.96 10.26
CA LYS A 140 -6.95 19.23 9.53
C LYS A 140 -5.58 19.90 9.32
N GLU A 141 -4.72 19.88 10.32
CA GLU A 141 -3.35 20.41 10.24
C GLU A 141 -2.42 19.54 9.38
N SER A 142 -2.69 18.22 9.35
CA SER A 142 -1.96 17.25 8.54
C SER A 142 -2.95 16.36 7.78
N PRO A 143 -3.54 16.88 6.68
CA PRO A 143 -4.51 16.18 5.86
C PRO A 143 -4.01 14.82 5.38
N VAL A 144 -4.93 13.86 5.33
CA VAL A 144 -4.63 12.54 4.81
C VAL A 144 -4.65 12.61 3.30
N VAL A 145 -3.62 12.05 2.66
CA VAL A 145 -3.52 12.02 1.19
C VAL A 145 -3.95 10.65 0.69
N ILE A 146 -4.95 10.62 -0.19
CA ILE A 146 -5.37 9.44 -0.94
C ILE A 146 -4.68 9.46 -2.30
N ARG A 147 -4.04 8.36 -2.67
CA ARG A 147 -3.54 8.13 -4.03
C ARG A 147 -4.43 7.15 -4.77
N PHE A 148 -4.87 7.52 -5.96
CA PHE A 148 -5.66 6.67 -6.84
C PHE A 148 -4.76 5.78 -7.70
N LYS A 149 -5.16 4.52 -7.86
CA LYS A 149 -4.42 3.51 -8.61
C LYS A 149 -5.34 2.77 -9.57
N GLY A 150 -4.88 2.56 -10.80
CA GLY A 150 -5.56 1.67 -11.74
C GLY A 150 -5.56 0.22 -11.25
N ALA A 151 -6.54 -0.55 -11.69
CA ALA A 151 -6.62 -1.98 -11.43
C ALA A 151 -5.50 -2.71 -12.18
N VAL A 152 -4.71 -3.51 -11.46
CA VAL A 152 -3.63 -4.31 -12.05
C VAL A 152 -4.12 -5.75 -12.18
N PRO A 153 -4.08 -6.36 -13.38
CA PRO A 153 -4.52 -7.73 -13.55
C PRO A 153 -3.75 -8.70 -12.64
N ALA A 154 -4.48 -9.59 -11.96
CA ALA A 154 -3.90 -10.51 -10.98
C ALA A 154 -2.83 -11.43 -11.61
N TYR A 155 -3.01 -11.85 -12.86
CA TYR A 155 -2.03 -12.68 -13.58
C TYR A 155 -0.70 -11.97 -13.86
N ILE A 156 -0.62 -10.64 -13.70
CA ILE A 156 0.63 -9.85 -13.78
C ILE A 156 1.14 -9.52 -12.38
N LEU A 157 0.24 -9.08 -11.50
CA LEU A 157 0.58 -8.66 -10.15
C LEU A 157 1.11 -9.83 -9.30
N THR A 158 0.47 -10.99 -9.36
CA THR A 158 0.87 -12.18 -8.60
C THR A 158 2.28 -12.67 -8.95
N PRO A 159 2.64 -12.91 -10.23
CA PRO A 159 4.01 -13.30 -10.57
C PRO A 159 5.03 -12.19 -10.28
N HIS A 160 4.69 -10.92 -10.45
CA HIS A 160 5.57 -9.80 -10.07
C HIS A 160 5.94 -9.87 -8.59
N ILE A 161 4.93 -9.92 -7.71
CA ILE A 161 5.14 -9.99 -6.26
C ILE A 161 5.97 -11.22 -5.90
N LEU A 162 5.63 -12.40 -6.44
CA LEU A 162 6.34 -13.64 -6.16
C LEU A 162 7.84 -13.53 -6.52
N LEU A 163 8.14 -13.04 -7.72
CA LEU A 163 9.52 -12.87 -8.19
C LEU A 163 10.29 -11.84 -7.36
N MET A 164 9.65 -10.74 -6.94
CA MET A 164 10.28 -9.75 -6.07
C MET A 164 10.60 -10.33 -4.69
N PHE A 165 9.70 -11.12 -4.09
CA PHE A 165 9.96 -11.78 -2.81
C PHE A 165 11.08 -12.83 -2.92
N VAL A 166 11.11 -13.60 -4.01
CA VAL A 166 12.18 -14.58 -4.27
C VAL A 166 13.51 -13.86 -4.49
N ALA A 167 13.53 -12.77 -5.27
CA ALA A 167 14.73 -11.96 -5.49
C ALA A 167 15.25 -11.38 -4.17
N MET A 168 14.37 -10.83 -3.32
CA MET A 168 14.76 -10.32 -2.00
C MET A 168 15.33 -11.42 -1.10
N LEU A 169 14.71 -12.60 -1.08
CA LEU A 169 15.18 -13.74 -0.27
C LEU A 169 16.56 -14.22 -0.73
N PHE A 170 16.74 -14.42 -2.05
CA PHE A 170 18.01 -14.84 -2.61
C PHE A 170 19.09 -13.76 -2.46
N SER A 171 18.72 -12.49 -2.58
CA SER A 171 19.59 -11.34 -2.33
C SER A 171 20.17 -11.38 -0.91
N THR A 172 19.28 -11.49 0.09
CA THR A 172 19.70 -11.56 1.50
C THR A 172 20.53 -12.82 1.76
N LEU A 173 20.12 -13.96 1.21
CA LEU A 173 20.86 -15.21 1.36
C LEU A 173 22.26 -15.15 0.75
N ALA A 174 22.38 -14.59 -0.46
CA ALA A 174 23.66 -14.41 -1.15
C ALA A 174 24.58 -13.48 -0.36
N GLY A 175 24.06 -12.36 0.16
CA GLY A 175 24.80 -11.45 1.03
C GLY A 175 25.31 -12.12 2.30
N LEU A 176 24.45 -12.85 3.02
CA LEU A 176 24.84 -13.59 4.22
C LEU A 176 25.87 -14.68 3.91
N MET A 177 25.69 -15.42 2.82
CA MET A 177 26.63 -16.45 2.36
C MET A 177 27.99 -15.85 1.98
N ALA A 178 28.01 -14.68 1.34
CA ALA A 178 29.24 -13.98 0.98
C ALA A 178 30.04 -13.55 2.22
N ILE A 179 29.39 -13.02 3.25
CA ILE A 179 30.02 -12.61 4.52
C ILE A 179 30.74 -13.80 5.18
N VAL A 180 30.10 -14.97 5.23
CA VAL A 180 30.70 -16.18 5.81
C VAL A 180 31.52 -17.00 4.81
N LYS A 181 31.77 -16.47 3.61
CA LYS A 181 32.51 -17.09 2.51
C LYS A 181 31.99 -18.49 2.12
N TYR A 182 30.68 -18.70 2.21
CA TYR A 182 30.06 -19.97 1.85
C TYR A 182 29.98 -20.12 0.32
N PRO A 183 30.49 -21.20 -0.28
CA PRO A 183 30.81 -21.28 -1.72
C PRO A 183 29.61 -21.11 -2.66
N LEU A 184 28.39 -21.33 -2.17
CA LEU A 184 27.15 -21.20 -2.94
C LEU A 184 26.69 -19.74 -3.15
N TYR A 185 27.36 -18.73 -2.56
CA TYR A 185 26.93 -17.33 -2.67
C TYR A 185 26.76 -16.88 -4.13
N ARG A 186 27.71 -17.20 -5.02
CA ARG A 186 27.67 -16.84 -6.45
C ARG A 186 26.42 -17.37 -7.16
N LYS A 187 26.04 -18.62 -6.85
CA LYS A 187 24.84 -19.24 -7.43
C LYS A 187 23.60 -18.42 -7.05
N TYR A 188 23.45 -18.04 -5.78
CA TYR A 188 22.31 -17.25 -5.34
C TYR A 188 22.37 -15.78 -5.81
N SER A 189 23.56 -15.22 -6.03
CA SER A 189 23.71 -13.91 -6.69
C SER A 189 23.15 -13.93 -8.12
N VAL A 190 23.48 -14.96 -8.92
CA VAL A 190 22.93 -15.13 -10.28
C VAL A 190 21.41 -15.30 -10.24
N TRP A 191 20.89 -16.15 -9.34
CA TRP A 191 19.44 -16.32 -9.19
C TRP A 191 18.74 -15.03 -8.77
N THR A 192 19.37 -14.24 -7.90
CA THR A 192 18.88 -12.91 -7.52
C THR A 192 18.78 -12.01 -8.74
N LEU A 193 19.85 -11.90 -9.54
CA LEU A 193 19.86 -11.07 -10.74
C LEU A 193 18.76 -11.49 -11.72
N VAL A 194 18.63 -12.78 -12.02
CA VAL A 194 17.62 -13.30 -12.97
C VAL A 194 16.20 -13.02 -12.48
N THR A 195 15.91 -13.35 -11.21
CA THR A 195 14.57 -13.13 -10.64
C THR A 195 14.25 -11.65 -10.48
N PHE A 196 15.26 -10.81 -10.19
CA PHE A 196 15.13 -9.37 -10.11
C PHE A 196 14.91 -8.70 -11.48
N ILE A 197 15.56 -9.17 -12.54
CA ILE A 197 15.28 -8.69 -13.90
C ILE A 197 13.83 -9.03 -14.28
N ALA A 198 13.43 -10.29 -14.10
CA ALA A 198 12.07 -10.73 -14.44
C ALA A 198 10.99 -10.00 -13.61
N GLY A 199 11.17 -9.93 -12.29
CA GLY A 199 10.22 -9.28 -11.39
C GLY A 199 10.27 -7.76 -11.46
N GLY A 200 11.46 -7.18 -11.37
CA GLY A 200 11.69 -5.74 -11.21
C GLY A 200 11.73 -4.96 -12.51
N LEU A 201 12.44 -5.43 -13.54
CA LEU A 201 12.65 -4.70 -14.79
C LEU A 201 11.67 -5.07 -15.92
N ILE A 202 11.06 -6.26 -15.87
CA ILE A 202 10.06 -6.67 -16.87
C ILE A 202 8.64 -6.50 -16.30
N LEU A 203 8.32 -7.22 -15.23
CA LEU A 203 6.97 -7.17 -14.65
C LEU A 203 6.70 -5.88 -13.86
N GLY A 204 7.72 -5.27 -13.26
CA GLY A 204 7.59 -4.00 -12.54
C GLY A 204 7.02 -2.88 -13.43
N PRO A 205 7.64 -2.57 -14.58
CA PRO A 205 7.10 -1.61 -15.54
C PRO A 205 5.69 -1.93 -16.03
N LEU A 206 5.36 -3.21 -16.21
CA LEU A 206 4.00 -3.60 -16.57
C LEU A 206 3.01 -3.25 -15.46
N VAL A 207 3.31 -3.61 -14.21
CA VAL A 207 2.48 -3.24 -13.04
C VAL A 207 2.34 -1.73 -12.93
N GLN A 208 3.43 -0.97 -13.15
CA GLN A 208 3.41 0.48 -13.13
C GLN A 208 2.50 1.07 -14.22
N LYS A 209 2.55 0.51 -15.44
CA LYS A 209 1.71 0.93 -16.55
C LYS A 209 0.23 0.78 -16.22
N TYR A 210 -0.17 -0.36 -15.66
CA TYR A 210 -1.57 -0.58 -15.25
C TYR A 210 -1.98 0.30 -14.07
N ALA A 211 -1.10 0.49 -13.08
CA ALA A 211 -1.43 1.23 -11.87
C ALA A 211 -1.44 2.75 -12.08
N PHE A 212 -0.57 3.28 -12.94
CA PHE A 212 -0.27 4.71 -13.03
C PHE A 212 -0.17 5.28 -14.45
N GLY A 213 -0.22 4.44 -15.49
CA GLY A 213 -0.25 4.89 -16.88
C GLY A 213 1.12 4.97 -17.58
N ASP A 214 2.23 4.79 -16.87
CA ASP A 214 3.59 4.85 -17.42
C ASP A 214 4.37 3.55 -17.15
N PHE A 215 5.20 3.11 -18.08
CA PHE A 215 6.04 1.93 -17.89
C PHE A 215 7.25 2.22 -16.99
N TRP A 216 7.86 3.39 -17.14
CA TRP A 216 9.06 3.75 -16.42
C TRP A 216 9.13 5.28 -16.29
N THR A 217 9.36 5.73 -15.07
CA THR A 217 9.45 7.14 -14.69
C THR A 217 10.75 7.45 -13.93
N GLY A 218 11.69 6.50 -13.90
CA GLY A 218 13.07 6.70 -13.43
C GLY A 218 13.99 7.22 -14.54
N VAL A 219 15.29 7.34 -14.22
CA VAL A 219 16.33 7.80 -15.14
C VAL A 219 16.39 6.88 -16.37
N PRO A 220 16.53 7.41 -17.61
CA PRO A 220 16.72 8.83 -17.97
C PRO A 220 15.43 9.62 -18.20
N PHE A 221 14.25 8.99 -18.12
CA PHE A 221 12.98 9.60 -18.49
C PHE A 221 12.28 10.36 -17.35
N GLY A 222 12.75 10.20 -16.12
CA GLY A 222 12.25 10.93 -14.96
C GLY A 222 13.09 10.70 -13.70
N TRP A 223 12.48 11.00 -12.55
CA TRP A 223 13.14 10.98 -11.23
C TRP A 223 12.36 10.18 -10.19
N ASP A 224 11.50 9.24 -10.60
CA ASP A 224 10.75 8.41 -9.66
C ASP A 224 11.70 7.57 -8.80
N LEU A 225 11.46 7.62 -7.49
CA LEU A 225 12.30 6.97 -6.49
C LEU A 225 12.25 5.44 -6.58
N THR A 226 11.12 4.87 -7.00
CA THR A 226 10.91 3.42 -7.06
C THR A 226 11.70 2.83 -8.21
N ASP A 227 11.58 3.45 -9.39
CA ASP A 227 12.30 3.03 -10.60
C ASP A 227 13.80 3.24 -10.43
N ASN A 228 14.22 4.37 -9.86
CA ASN A 228 15.63 4.63 -9.60
C ASN A 228 16.26 3.65 -8.60
N LYS A 229 15.54 3.28 -7.52
CA LYS A 229 16.00 2.23 -6.59
C LYS A 229 16.14 0.88 -7.29
N THR A 230 15.21 0.56 -8.19
CA THR A 230 15.24 -0.67 -8.97
C THR A 230 16.44 -0.69 -9.91
N LEU A 231 16.72 0.42 -10.60
CA LEU A 231 17.88 0.55 -11.49
C LEU A 231 19.21 0.44 -10.73
N ILE A 232 19.35 1.13 -9.60
CA ILE A 232 20.56 1.05 -8.77
C ILE A 232 20.78 -0.38 -8.28
N ALA A 233 19.73 -1.05 -7.81
CA ALA A 233 19.82 -2.45 -7.39
C ALA A 233 20.21 -3.39 -8.55
N PHE A 234 19.69 -3.15 -9.75
CA PHE A 234 20.07 -3.90 -10.95
C PHE A 234 21.56 -3.74 -11.28
N LEU A 235 22.06 -2.51 -11.29
CA LEU A 235 23.49 -2.24 -11.54
C LEU A 235 24.37 -2.92 -10.49
N PHE A 236 23.99 -2.81 -9.21
CA PHE A 236 24.71 -3.47 -8.12
C PHE A 236 24.79 -4.99 -8.32
N TRP A 237 23.66 -5.65 -8.61
CA TRP A 237 23.63 -7.10 -8.82
C TRP A 237 24.35 -7.56 -10.08
N THR A 238 24.36 -6.72 -11.12
CA THR A 238 25.12 -6.98 -12.35
C THR A 238 26.62 -6.97 -12.07
N LEU A 239 27.10 -6.06 -11.22
CA LEU A 239 28.50 -5.98 -10.81
C LEU A 239 28.90 -7.07 -9.79
N ALA A 240 27.92 -7.56 -9.01
CA ALA A 240 28.16 -8.53 -7.94
C ALA A 240 28.20 -9.99 -8.41
N VAL A 241 27.78 -10.27 -9.64
CA VAL A 241 27.74 -11.60 -10.28
C VAL A 241 28.99 -11.80 -11.14
#